data_AF-A0A959T5R1-F1
#
_entry.id   AF-A0A959T5R1-F1
#
_cell.length_a   1.000
_cell.length_b   1.000
_cell.length_c   1.000
_cell.angle_alpha   90.00
_cell.angle_beta   90.00
_cell.angle_gamma   90.00
#
_symmetry.space_group_name_H-M   'P 1'
#
loop_
_entity.id
_entity.type
_entity.pdbx_description
1 polymer ?
#
loop_
_entity_poly.entity_id
_entity_poly.type
_entity_poly.pdbx_seq_one_letter_code
_entity_poly.pdbx_strand_id
1 'polypeptide(L)'
;YVDQQDANAHDILLCINTGEKQSTPKAKDFDDEMGKPKGTRFAFYNDEFFFKTQAEMAATFSDVPEALDNTNAIVDKVEVLKLKQDILLPHYAIPEGFTDQDEYLTHLTYQGAVQRYLNGDGGVDSL
;
A
#
# COMPACT_ATOMS: atom_id res chain seq x y z
N TYR A 1 0.78 10.24 14.63
CA TYR A 1 0.21 8.93 15.06
C TYR A 1 -1.28 8.95 14.75
N VAL A 2 -2.05 7.88 15.03
CA VAL A 2 -3.48 7.82 14.67
C VAL A 2 -4.34 8.51 15.73
N ASP A 3 -4.25 8.05 16.99
CA ASP A 3 -5.02 8.60 18.11
C ASP A 3 -4.14 9.43 19.05
N GLN A 4 -4.68 10.45 19.71
CA GLN A 4 -3.91 11.33 20.61
C GLN A 4 -3.12 10.57 21.70
N GLN A 5 -3.73 9.51 22.25
CA GLN A 5 -3.10 8.66 23.28
C GLN A 5 -1.81 7.97 22.83
N ASP A 6 -1.61 7.81 21.51
CA ASP A 6 -0.42 7.18 20.93
C ASP A 6 0.81 8.10 20.97
N ALA A 7 0.66 9.35 21.45
CA ALA A 7 1.75 10.30 21.59
C ALA A 7 2.94 9.72 22.38
N ASN A 8 2.68 8.91 23.41
CA ASN A 8 3.73 8.25 24.18
C ASN A 8 4.43 7.14 23.37
N ALA A 9 3.69 6.33 22.63
CA ALA A 9 4.27 5.29 21.78
C ALA A 9 5.15 5.92 20.68
N HIS A 10 4.72 7.03 20.09
CA HIS A 10 5.51 7.79 19.15
C HIS A 10 6.77 8.42 19.78
N ASP A 11 6.67 8.96 20.99
CA ASP A 11 7.81 9.49 21.74
C ASP A 11 8.89 8.41 21.99
N ILE A 12 8.47 7.19 22.31
CA ILE A 12 9.36 6.03 22.45
C ILE A 12 10.01 5.66 21.11
N LEU A 13 9.26 5.68 20.01
CA LEU A 13 9.80 5.44 18.66
C LEU A 13 10.92 6.44 18.30
N LEU A 14 10.73 7.72 18.63
CA LEU A 14 11.77 8.74 18.42
C LEU A 14 13.02 8.47 19.27
N CYS A 15 12.84 8.03 20.52
CA CYS A 15 13.95 7.64 21.40
C CYS A 15 14.76 6.48 20.82
N ILE A 16 14.08 5.44 20.31
CA ILE A 16 14.73 4.29 19.66
C ILE A 16 15.55 4.73 18.45
N ASN A 17 14.98 5.58 17.58
CA ASN A 17 15.66 6.05 16.37
C ASN A 17 16.91 6.91 16.69
N THR A 18 16.85 7.69 17.77
CA THR A 18 17.94 8.61 18.16
C THR A 18 18.94 8.00 19.13
N GLY A 19 18.68 6.80 19.66
CA GLY A 19 19.50 6.18 20.71
C GLY A 19 19.39 6.87 22.06
N GLU A 20 18.34 7.68 22.27
CA GLU A 20 18.11 8.43 23.50
C GLU A 20 17.20 7.67 24.47
N LYS A 21 17.26 8.03 25.76
CA LYS A 21 16.35 7.49 26.77
C LYS A 21 15.12 8.38 26.90
N GLN A 22 13.94 7.81 27.12
CA GLN A 22 12.73 8.60 27.36
C GLN A 22 12.88 9.55 28.57
N SER A 23 13.67 9.14 29.57
CA SER A 23 14.03 9.93 30.75
C SER A 23 14.92 11.14 30.45
N THR A 24 15.61 11.17 29.30
CA THR A 24 16.37 12.35 28.86
C THR A 24 15.37 13.51 28.65
N PRO A 25 15.64 14.72 29.17
CA PRO A 25 14.75 15.87 29.00
C PRO A 25 14.47 16.18 27.51
N LYS A 26 13.23 16.54 27.18
CA LYS A 26 12.84 16.94 25.82
C LYS A 26 13.49 18.28 25.46
N ALA A 27 14.03 18.39 24.25
CA ALA A 27 14.41 19.68 23.68
C ALA A 27 13.12 20.47 23.38
N LYS A 28 12.81 21.49 24.18
CA LYS A 28 11.59 22.31 24.01
C LYS A 28 11.78 23.43 22.99
N ASP A 29 13.01 23.87 22.80
CA ASP A 29 13.39 24.95 21.90
C ASP A 29 14.31 24.37 20.83
N PHE A 30 13.81 24.36 19.59
CA PHE A 30 14.62 24.09 18.41
C PHE A 30 14.95 25.45 17.80
N ASP A 31 16.15 25.92 18.11
CA ASP A 31 16.74 27.04 17.40
C ASP A 31 17.74 26.44 16.41
N ASP A 32 17.43 26.55 15.12
CA ASP A 32 18.25 26.02 14.02
C ASP A 32 19.68 26.62 14.04
N GLU A 33 19.86 27.81 14.63
CA GLU A 33 21.15 28.51 14.77
C GLU A 33 21.95 28.05 16.00
N MET A 34 21.27 27.73 17.11
CA MET A 34 21.91 27.33 18.38
C MET A 34 22.15 25.81 18.50
N GLY A 35 21.53 25.00 17.65
CA GLY A 35 21.63 23.55 17.69
C GLY A 35 20.95 22.93 18.93
N LYS A 36 20.92 21.59 19.00
CA LYS A 36 20.26 20.88 20.10
C LYS A 36 20.99 21.14 21.43
N PRO A 37 20.27 21.54 22.50
CA PRO A 37 20.87 21.68 23.83
C PRO A 37 21.50 20.35 24.28
N LYS A 38 22.72 20.40 24.79
CA LYS A 38 23.41 19.19 25.30
C LYS A 38 22.59 18.52 26.41
N GLY A 39 22.47 17.20 26.35
CA GLY A 39 21.73 16.42 27.34
C GLY A 39 20.21 16.47 27.17
N THR A 40 19.72 16.91 26.00
CA THR A 40 18.29 16.84 25.64
C THR A 40 18.07 15.87 24.50
N ARG A 41 16.87 15.30 24.42
CA ARG A 41 16.45 14.41 23.34
C ARG A 41 15.49 15.08 22.38
N PHE A 42 15.43 14.55 21.18
CA PHE A 42 14.39 14.92 20.23
C PHE A 42 13.02 14.43 20.72
N ALA A 43 12.02 15.31 20.64
CA ALA A 43 10.63 15.01 20.94
C ALA A 43 9.76 16.04 20.22
N PHE A 44 8.48 15.72 20.00
CA PHE A 44 7.51 16.72 19.56
C PHE A 44 7.12 17.63 20.72
N TYR A 45 6.75 18.87 20.39
CA TYR A 45 6.47 19.93 21.36
C TYR A 45 5.22 19.63 22.21
N ASN A 46 4.20 19.04 21.59
CA ASN A 46 2.93 18.63 22.20
C ASN A 46 2.45 17.30 21.61
N ASP A 47 1.24 16.89 21.99
CA ASP A 47 0.56 15.67 21.59
C ASP A 47 -0.53 15.89 20.50
N GLU A 48 -0.46 16.98 19.74
CA GLU A 48 -1.49 17.38 18.76
C GLU A 48 -1.27 16.81 17.35
N PHE A 49 -0.42 15.78 17.20
CA PHE A 49 0.00 15.21 15.92
C PHE A 49 -0.73 13.89 15.58
N PHE A 50 -2.03 13.89 15.83
CA PHE A 50 -2.94 12.77 15.57
C PHE A 50 -3.95 13.12 14.48
N PHE A 51 -4.74 12.13 14.06
CA PHE A 51 -5.80 12.33 13.08
C PHE A 51 -7.02 12.95 13.75
N LYS A 52 -7.00 14.28 13.87
CA LYS A 52 -8.06 15.07 14.50
C LYS A 52 -9.41 14.86 13.83
N THR A 53 -10.47 14.99 14.63
CA THR A 53 -11.84 15.04 14.14
C THR A 53 -12.09 16.32 13.35
N GLN A 54 -13.14 16.32 12.53
CA GLN A 54 -13.55 17.50 11.76
C GLN A 54 -13.81 18.73 12.66
N ALA A 55 -14.41 18.52 13.83
CA ALA A 55 -14.70 19.60 14.78
C ALA A 55 -13.42 20.21 15.38
N GLU A 56 -12.44 19.37 15.76
CA GLU A 56 -11.14 19.83 16.27
C GLU A 56 -10.35 20.57 15.18
N MET A 57 -10.41 20.09 13.93
CA MET A 57 -9.80 20.78 12.79
C MET A 57 -10.48 22.12 12.49
N ALA A 58 -11.82 22.19 12.54
CA ALA A 58 -12.56 23.43 12.38
C ALA A 58 -12.25 24.45 13.47
N ALA A 59 -12.05 24.01 14.71
CA ALA A 59 -11.58 24.88 15.78
C ALA A 59 -10.14 25.38 15.54
N THR A 60 -9.26 24.48 15.08
CA THR A 60 -7.84 24.78 14.80
C THR A 60 -7.68 25.83 13.70
N PHE A 61 -8.51 25.77 12.65
CA PHE A 61 -8.50 26.69 11.50
C PHE A 61 -9.65 27.69 11.53
N SER A 62 -10.13 28.06 12.72
CA SER A 62 -11.28 28.96 12.87
C SER A 62 -11.03 30.37 12.30
N ASP A 63 -9.77 30.77 12.18
CA ASP A 63 -9.31 32.01 11.57
C ASP A 63 -9.20 31.93 10.03
N VAL A 64 -9.09 30.73 9.46
CA VAL A 64 -8.98 30.48 8.01
C VAL A 64 -9.83 29.27 7.61
N PRO A 65 -11.17 29.38 7.62
CA PRO A 65 -12.07 28.27 7.32
C PRO A 65 -11.88 27.70 5.90
N GLU A 66 -11.45 28.54 4.95
CA GLU A 66 -11.18 28.12 3.56
C GLU A 66 -10.07 27.06 3.48
N ALA A 67 -9.22 26.93 4.51
CA ALA A 67 -8.22 25.87 4.58
C ALA A 67 -8.86 24.49 4.52
N LEU A 68 -10.00 24.29 5.19
CA LEU A 68 -10.73 23.02 5.18
C LEU A 68 -11.40 22.76 3.83
N ASP A 69 -12.05 23.75 3.25
CA ASP A 69 -12.69 23.62 1.93
C ASP A 69 -11.67 23.25 0.84
N ASN A 70 -10.49 23.84 0.90
CA ASN A 70 -9.40 23.53 -0.02
C ASN A 70 -8.92 22.08 0.09
N THR A 71 -8.95 21.46 1.28
CA THR A 71 -8.61 20.03 1.41
C THR A 71 -9.59 19.15 0.62
N ASN A 72 -10.90 19.44 0.68
CA ASN A 72 -11.91 18.73 -0.09
C ASN A 72 -11.72 18.97 -1.59
N ALA A 73 -11.44 20.21 -2.00
CA ALA A 73 -11.19 20.55 -3.40
C ALA A 73 -9.96 19.84 -4.00
N ILE A 74 -8.96 19.49 -3.17
CA ILE A 74 -7.83 18.65 -3.60
C ILE A 74 -8.27 17.20 -3.74
N VAL A 75 -8.99 16.66 -2.74
CA VAL A 75 -9.51 15.28 -2.77
C VAL A 75 -10.36 15.03 -4.02
N ASP A 76 -11.22 15.98 -4.39
CA ASP A 76 -12.08 15.89 -5.57
C ASP A 76 -11.30 15.82 -6.90
N LYS A 77 -10.04 16.28 -6.91
CA LYS A 77 -9.16 16.25 -8.10
C LYS A 77 -8.29 15.00 -8.17
N VAL A 78 -8.33 14.12 -7.16
CA VAL A 78 -7.54 12.90 -7.13
C VAL A 78 -8.24 11.82 -7.96
N GLU A 79 -7.61 11.42 -9.07
CA GLU A 79 -8.04 10.28 -9.88
C GLU A 79 -7.34 8.99 -9.41
N VAL A 80 -8.12 7.98 -9.04
CA VAL A 80 -7.58 6.68 -8.63
C VAL A 80 -7.22 5.86 -9.87
N LEU A 81 -5.94 5.53 -10.01
CA LEU A 81 -5.45 4.72 -11.12
C LEU A 81 -5.84 3.24 -10.91
N LYS A 82 -6.43 2.61 -11.93
CA LYS A 82 -6.59 1.15 -11.98
C LYS A 82 -5.23 0.53 -12.28
N LEU A 83 -4.45 0.23 -11.25
CA LEU A 83 -3.10 -0.35 -11.37
C LEU A 83 -3.08 -1.82 -11.79
N LYS A 84 -4.23 -2.49 -11.75
CA LYS A 84 -4.37 -3.88 -12.22
C LYS A 84 -4.92 -3.88 -13.64
N GLN A 85 -4.11 -4.38 -14.56
CA GLN A 85 -4.55 -4.67 -15.91
C GLN A 85 -5.37 -5.95 -15.91
N ASP A 86 -6.44 -6.00 -16.69
CA ASP A 86 -7.18 -7.23 -16.91
C ASP A 86 -6.23 -8.24 -17.60
N ILE A 87 -6.35 -9.53 -17.25
CA ILE A 87 -5.46 -10.57 -17.78
C ILE A 87 -5.70 -10.66 -19.30
N LEU A 88 -4.79 -10.09 -20.08
CA LEU A 88 -4.78 -10.22 -21.54
C LEU A 88 -3.99 -11.48 -21.88
N LEU A 89 -4.68 -12.59 -22.10
CA LEU A 89 -4.06 -13.79 -22.64
C LEU A 89 -3.83 -13.62 -24.15
N PRO A 90 -2.66 -14.03 -24.69
CA PRO A 90 -2.44 -14.07 -26.13
C PRO A 90 -3.51 -14.92 -26.83
N HIS A 91 -4.04 -14.42 -27.94
CA HIS A 91 -4.98 -15.18 -28.75
C HIS A 91 -4.24 -16.23 -29.58
N TYR A 92 -4.38 -17.51 -29.24
CA TYR A 92 -3.87 -18.61 -30.04
C TYR A 92 -4.85 -18.91 -31.19
N ALA A 93 -4.35 -18.92 -32.44
CA ALA A 93 -5.15 -19.27 -33.60
C ALA A 93 -5.37 -20.78 -33.63
N ILE A 94 -6.61 -21.20 -33.41
CA ILE A 94 -6.99 -22.62 -33.41
C ILE A 94 -6.98 -23.15 -34.86
N PRO A 95 -6.39 -24.33 -35.12
CA PRO A 95 -6.47 -24.97 -36.43
C PRO A 95 -7.91 -25.26 -36.87
N GLU A 96 -8.15 -25.36 -38.19
CA GLU A 96 -9.46 -25.77 -38.72
C GLU A 96 -9.86 -27.15 -38.17
N GLY A 97 -11.14 -27.31 -37.82
CA GLY A 97 -11.71 -28.57 -37.32
C GLY A 97 -11.95 -28.62 -35.80
N PHE A 98 -11.62 -27.57 -35.06
CA PHE A 98 -11.95 -27.43 -33.63
C PHE A 98 -12.84 -26.20 -33.38
N THR A 99 -13.76 -26.30 -32.42
CA THR A 99 -14.74 -25.26 -32.11
C THR A 99 -14.19 -24.19 -31.17
N ASP A 100 -13.33 -24.56 -30.23
CA ASP A 100 -12.73 -23.63 -29.26
C ASP A 100 -11.34 -24.07 -28.77
N GLN A 101 -10.71 -23.23 -27.93
CA GLN A 101 -9.37 -23.50 -27.39
C GLN A 101 -9.35 -24.69 -26.45
N ASP A 102 -10.45 -24.97 -25.74
CA ASP A 102 -10.54 -26.06 -24.77
C ASP A 102 -10.63 -27.41 -25.50
N GLU A 103 -11.37 -27.49 -26.60
CA GLU A 103 -11.43 -28.67 -27.45
C GLU A 103 -10.06 -28.97 -28.08
N TYR A 104 -9.38 -27.94 -28.59
CA TYR A 104 -8.04 -28.11 -29.15
C TYR A 104 -7.02 -28.53 -28.08
N LEU A 105 -7.07 -27.93 -26.90
CA LEU A 105 -6.22 -28.32 -25.77
C LEU A 105 -6.50 -29.77 -25.33
N THR A 106 -7.77 -30.17 -25.31
CA THR A 106 -8.19 -31.53 -24.99
C THR A 106 -7.61 -32.52 -25.98
N HIS A 107 -7.75 -32.25 -27.28
CA HIS A 107 -7.18 -33.07 -28.34
C HIS A 107 -5.66 -33.24 -28.22
N LEU A 108 -4.91 -32.14 -28.02
CA LEU A 108 -3.45 -32.18 -27.82
C LEU A 108 -3.08 -32.98 -26.56
N THR A 109 -3.85 -32.83 -25.49
CA THR A 109 -3.62 -33.54 -24.22
C THR A 109 -3.72 -35.04 -24.41
N TYR A 110 -4.78 -35.53 -25.07
CA TYR A 110 -4.93 -36.95 -25.32
C TYR A 110 -3.90 -37.49 -26.31
N GLN A 111 -3.59 -36.75 -27.39
CA GLN A 111 -2.49 -37.14 -28.29
C GLN A 111 -1.16 -37.29 -27.56
N GLY A 112 -0.83 -36.36 -26.66
CA GLY A 112 0.35 -36.42 -25.81
C GLY A 112 0.33 -37.60 -24.83
N ALA A 113 -0.85 -37.96 -24.30
CA ALA A 113 -1.00 -39.10 -23.40
C ALA A 113 -0.75 -40.45 -24.11
N VAL A 114 -1.25 -40.64 -25.33
CA VAL A 114 -0.97 -41.84 -26.15
C VAL A 114 0.54 -41.99 -26.38
N GLN A 115 1.20 -40.91 -26.80
CA GLN A 115 2.66 -40.89 -27.00
C GLN A 115 3.42 -41.27 -25.73
N ARG A 116 2.98 -40.77 -24.57
CA ARG A 116 3.71 -40.92 -23.31
C ARG A 116 3.48 -42.26 -22.62
N TYR A 117 2.26 -42.79 -22.64
CA TYR A 117 1.88 -43.97 -21.85
C TYR A 117 1.70 -45.23 -22.68
N LEU A 118 1.41 -45.08 -23.96
CA LEU A 118 1.27 -46.20 -24.89
C LEU A 118 2.45 -46.28 -25.87
N ASN A 119 3.52 -45.50 -25.67
CA ASN A 119 4.67 -45.41 -26.58
C ASN A 119 4.30 -45.04 -28.04
N GLY A 120 3.15 -44.40 -28.24
CA GLY A 120 2.61 -44.13 -29.57
C GLY A 120 1.85 -45.31 -30.22
N ASP A 121 1.74 -46.44 -29.54
CA ASP A 121 0.98 -47.62 -30.00
C ASP A 121 -0.48 -47.55 -29.49
N GLY A 122 -1.43 -47.20 -30.35
CA GLY A 122 -2.85 -47.09 -30.02
C GLY A 122 -3.46 -45.74 -30.40
N GLY A 123 -4.79 -45.66 -30.40
CA GLY A 123 -5.54 -44.43 -30.72
C GLY A 123 -5.98 -43.69 -29.46
N VAL A 124 -6.58 -42.51 -29.64
CA VAL A 124 -7.26 -41.78 -28.54
C VAL A 124 -8.28 -42.67 -27.83
N ASP A 125 -8.95 -43.54 -28.59
CA ASP A 125 -9.92 -44.54 -28.11
C ASP A 125 -9.31 -45.64 -27.22
N SER A 126 -7.98 -45.70 -27.13
CA SER A 126 -7.23 -46.66 -26.31
C SER A 126 -6.89 -46.13 -24.91
N LEU A 127 -7.22 -44.86 -24.63
CA LEU A 127 -7.13 -44.21 -23.31
C LEU A 127 -8.49 -44.19 -22.61
#